data_AF-A0A5P3AH01-F1
#
_entry.id   AF-A0A5P3AH01-F1
#
_cell.length_a   1.000
_cell.length_b   1.000
_cell.length_c   1.000
_cell.angle_alpha   90.00
_cell.angle_beta   90.00
_cell.angle_gamma   90.00
#
_symmetry.space_group_name_H-M   'P 1'
#
loop_
_entity.id
_entity.type
_entity.pdbx_description
1 polymer ?
#
loop_
_entity_poly.entity_id
_entity_poly.type
_entity_poly.pdbx_seq_one_letter_code
_entity_poly.pdbx_strand_id
1 'polypeptide(L)'
;MNRADISRATKDAYERLEHQFPKISTMPRDPRGLPIPANVAANPGNGKSIFAVIDLNKQIDLFCSKRCAVTGTVLDPTDVWFVTTSDSALVPFGLFLDAPMCGEAKDFTLQVCPYFGISGYSRISDDQAKAMVSGRNTLISGNDKSLPSEFLAVRVNGFTVVPTSQGLHFLPDRHYSRIEWWVGRTCKRVVEGPEVRVEIAKGIQDGLSKLAAGQWPQWAKQSLDGSLIDCWPWEEPRAAETLFHKAKELNGE
;
A
#
# COMPACT_ATOMS: atom_id res chain seq x y z
N MET A 1 3.53 11.21 -22.47
CA MET A 1 3.86 12.37 -21.60
C MET A 1 5.32 12.23 -21.19
N ASN A 2 6.14 13.28 -21.26
CA ASN A 2 7.56 13.18 -20.87
C ASN A 2 7.73 13.33 -19.34
N ARG A 3 8.93 13.04 -18.83
CA ARG A 3 9.24 13.09 -17.37
C ARG A 3 9.05 14.47 -16.76
N ALA A 4 9.37 15.54 -17.49
CA ALA A 4 9.22 16.90 -17.01
C ALA A 4 7.74 17.26 -16.83
N ASP A 5 6.89 16.86 -17.78
CA ASP A 5 5.45 17.10 -17.71
C ASP A 5 4.79 16.33 -16.57
N ILE A 6 5.20 15.08 -16.33
CA ILE A 6 4.72 14.30 -15.17
C ILE A 6 5.14 14.97 -13.86
N SER A 7 6.39 15.42 -13.76
CA SER A 7 6.87 16.11 -12.55
C SER A 7 6.11 17.41 -12.31
N ARG A 8 5.84 18.18 -13.37
CA ARG A 8 5.05 19.41 -13.32
C ARG A 8 3.62 19.13 -12.89
N ALA A 9 2.92 18.22 -13.57
CA ALA A 9 1.54 17.85 -13.25
C ALA A 9 1.37 17.22 -11.84
N THR A 10 2.42 16.60 -11.30
CA THR A 10 2.45 16.14 -9.91
C THR A 10 2.57 17.33 -8.95
N LYS A 11 3.48 18.26 -9.23
CA LYS A 11 3.67 19.48 -8.43
C LYS A 11 2.42 20.36 -8.43
N ASP A 12 1.83 20.60 -9.59
CA ASP A 12 0.62 21.42 -9.73
C ASP A 12 -0.57 20.79 -8.97
N ALA A 13 -0.71 19.46 -9.05
CA ALA A 13 -1.73 18.74 -8.31
C ALA A 13 -1.51 18.84 -6.80
N TYR A 14 -0.27 18.70 -6.36
CA TYR A 14 0.12 18.85 -4.97
C TYR A 14 -0.16 20.27 -4.43
N GLU A 15 0.32 21.31 -5.11
CA GLU A 15 0.16 22.72 -4.68
C GLU A 15 -1.32 23.10 -4.57
N ARG A 16 -2.16 22.59 -5.48
CA ARG A 16 -3.60 22.81 -5.44
C ARG A 16 -4.27 22.13 -4.25
N LEU A 17 -3.78 20.98 -3.81
CA LEU A 17 -4.48 20.13 -2.84
C LEU A 17 -3.85 20.12 -1.44
N GLU A 18 -2.64 20.66 -1.26
CA GLU A 18 -1.91 20.61 0.02
C GLU A 18 -2.75 21.08 1.21
N HIS A 19 -3.53 22.14 1.04
CA HIS A 19 -4.38 22.70 2.10
C HIS A 19 -5.49 21.75 2.57
N GLN A 20 -5.83 20.73 1.78
CA GLN A 20 -6.83 19.70 2.12
C GLN A 20 -6.23 18.57 2.95
N PHE A 21 -4.90 18.50 3.05
CA PHE A 21 -4.16 17.40 3.65
C PHE A 21 -3.20 17.92 4.74
N PRO A 22 -3.71 18.21 5.96
CA PRO A 22 -2.90 18.80 7.03
C PRO A 22 -1.79 17.88 7.57
N LYS A 23 -1.98 16.56 7.65
CA LYS A 23 -0.88 15.64 8.00
C LYS A 23 0.20 15.66 6.91
N ILE A 24 -0.19 15.71 5.64
CA ILE A 24 0.75 15.79 4.50
C ILE A 24 1.45 17.16 4.43
N SER A 25 0.79 18.25 4.84
CA SER A 25 1.34 19.61 4.81
C SER A 25 2.53 19.79 5.78
N THR A 26 2.59 18.97 6.83
CA THR A 26 3.66 19.00 7.84
C THR A 26 4.87 18.11 7.52
N MET A 27 4.81 17.33 6.44
CA MET A 27 5.86 16.38 6.10
C MET A 27 7.13 17.06 5.56
N PRO A 28 8.31 16.45 5.77
CA PRO A 28 9.53 16.88 5.11
C PRO A 28 9.36 16.96 3.58
N ARG A 29 10.00 17.95 2.97
CA ARG A 29 9.93 18.19 1.52
C ARG A 29 11.23 17.83 0.83
N ASP A 30 11.13 17.33 -0.39
CA ASP A 30 12.29 17.21 -1.27
C ASP A 30 12.63 18.57 -1.91
N PRO A 31 13.75 18.69 -2.66
CA PRO A 31 14.13 19.95 -3.31
C PRO A 31 13.12 20.50 -4.35
N ARG A 32 12.12 19.70 -4.75
CA ARG A 32 11.03 20.13 -5.65
C ARG A 32 9.84 20.70 -4.88
N GLY A 33 9.86 20.63 -3.55
CA GLY A 33 8.77 21.03 -2.67
C GLY A 33 7.71 19.94 -2.46
N LEU A 34 7.96 18.68 -2.85
CA LEU A 34 7.00 17.58 -2.68
C LEU A 34 7.19 16.87 -1.33
N PRO A 35 6.12 16.41 -0.65
CA PRO A 35 6.20 15.57 0.55
C PRO A 35 7.05 14.33 0.31
N ILE A 36 7.93 14.00 1.25
CA ILE A 36 8.67 12.75 1.28
C ILE A 36 7.93 11.78 2.21
N PRO A 37 7.35 10.67 1.69
CA PRO A 37 6.74 9.64 2.53
C PRO A 37 7.71 9.09 3.58
N ALA A 38 7.21 8.81 4.79
CA ALA A 38 8.02 8.42 5.93
C ALA A 38 8.78 7.09 5.72
N ASN A 39 8.21 6.16 4.94
CA ASN A 39 8.81 4.86 4.63
C ASN A 39 9.73 4.87 3.39
N VAL A 40 10.02 6.01 2.77
CA VAL A 40 10.85 6.08 1.56
C VAL A 40 12.35 5.99 1.88
N ALA A 41 13.07 5.23 1.06
CA ALA A 41 14.52 5.09 1.12
C ALA A 41 15.24 6.37 0.66
N ALA A 42 16.42 6.60 1.22
CA ALA A 42 17.33 7.66 0.77
C ALA A 42 18.54 7.03 0.09
N ASN A 43 19.07 7.70 -0.94
CA ASN A 43 20.31 7.30 -1.58
C ASN A 43 21.48 7.48 -0.58
N PRO A 44 22.28 6.43 -0.29
CA PRO A 44 23.35 6.52 0.70
C PRO A 44 24.45 7.53 0.35
N GLY A 45 24.72 7.76 -0.94
CA GLY A 45 25.80 8.64 -1.39
C GLY A 45 25.46 10.12 -1.40
N ASN A 46 24.17 10.50 -1.43
CA ASN A 46 23.77 11.91 -1.52
C ASN A 46 22.52 12.29 -0.70
N GLY A 47 21.94 11.34 0.05
CA GLY A 47 20.78 11.56 0.91
C GLY A 47 19.45 11.79 0.17
N LYS A 48 19.41 11.77 -1.17
CA LYS A 48 18.18 12.06 -1.92
C LYS A 48 17.16 10.94 -1.79
N SER A 49 15.90 11.29 -1.51
CA SER A 49 14.79 10.33 -1.43
C SER A 49 14.54 9.61 -2.76
N ILE A 50 14.38 8.30 -2.69
CA ILE A 50 14.08 7.42 -3.82
C ILE A 50 12.61 6.98 -3.70
N PHE A 51 11.69 7.82 -4.18
CA PHE A 51 10.23 7.62 -4.07
C PHE A 51 9.68 6.29 -4.60
N ALA A 52 10.46 5.53 -5.37
CA ALA A 52 10.08 4.21 -5.90
C ALA A 52 10.51 3.05 -4.98
N VAL A 53 11.28 3.33 -3.93
CA VAL A 53 11.90 2.33 -3.06
C VAL A 53 11.47 2.59 -1.61
N ILE A 54 10.86 1.57 -1.03
CA ILE A 54 10.52 1.52 0.39
C ILE A 54 11.77 1.10 1.15
N ASP A 55 12.07 1.81 2.23
CA ASP A 55 13.04 1.39 3.23
C ASP A 55 12.34 0.42 4.20
N LEU A 56 12.69 -0.86 4.11
CA LEU A 56 12.01 -1.92 4.88
C LEU A 56 12.18 -1.71 6.39
N ASN A 57 13.35 -1.25 6.85
CA ASN A 57 13.58 -1.00 8.28
C ASN A 57 12.68 0.13 8.76
N LYS A 58 12.61 1.25 8.03
CA LYS A 58 11.67 2.34 8.36
C LYS A 58 10.23 1.88 8.30
N GLN A 59 9.86 1.05 7.33
CA GLN A 59 8.50 0.51 7.22
C GLN A 59 8.15 -0.33 8.45
N ILE A 60 9.05 -1.20 8.90
CA ILE A 60 8.87 -2.00 10.12
C ILE A 60 8.79 -1.10 11.36
N ASP A 61 9.67 -0.10 11.48
CA ASP A 61 9.66 0.85 12.60
C ASP A 61 8.32 1.59 12.69
N LEU A 62 7.86 2.14 11.56
CA LEU A 62 6.58 2.85 11.45
C LEU A 62 5.43 1.91 11.80
N PHE A 63 5.43 0.72 11.21
CA PHE A 63 4.42 -0.29 11.43
C PHE A 63 4.30 -0.67 12.91
N CYS A 64 5.40 -1.07 13.53
CA CYS A 64 5.44 -1.49 14.94
C CYS A 64 5.12 -0.34 15.90
N SER A 65 5.33 0.91 15.47
CA SER A 65 4.97 2.11 16.23
C SER A 65 3.54 2.59 15.99
N LYS A 66 2.69 1.79 15.33
CA LYS A 66 1.31 2.18 14.95
C LYS A 66 1.28 3.50 14.18
N ARG A 67 2.18 3.68 13.20
CA ARG A 67 2.30 4.91 12.40
C ARG A 67 2.00 4.65 10.93
N CYS A 68 1.38 5.64 10.30
CA CYS A 68 1.09 5.67 8.88
C CYS A 68 2.40 5.63 8.08
N ALA A 69 2.49 4.71 7.12
CA ALA A 69 3.68 4.53 6.31
C ALA A 69 4.05 5.79 5.47
N VAL A 70 3.05 6.61 5.14
CA VAL A 70 3.22 7.83 4.34
C VAL A 70 3.52 9.04 5.23
N THR A 71 2.65 9.34 6.20
CA THR A 71 2.75 10.59 6.98
C THR A 71 3.63 10.46 8.22
N GLY A 72 3.89 9.24 8.71
CA GLY A 72 4.54 9.01 10.00
C GLY A 72 3.68 9.35 11.22
N THR A 73 2.44 9.79 11.03
CA THR A 73 1.49 10.08 12.12
C THR A 73 0.90 8.79 12.68
N VAL A 74 0.42 8.83 13.93
CA VAL A 74 -0.23 7.66 14.57
C VAL A 74 -1.49 7.27 13.79
N LEU A 75 -1.65 5.97 13.56
CA LEU A 75 -2.85 5.39 12.95
C LEU A 75 -3.98 5.29 13.97
N ASP A 76 -5.13 5.81 13.59
CA ASP A 76 -6.39 5.55 14.26
C ASP A 76 -6.94 4.21 13.74
N PRO A 77 -7.25 3.22 14.60
CA PRO A 77 -7.86 1.95 14.19
C PRO A 77 -9.12 2.09 13.33
N THR A 78 -9.84 3.21 13.45
CA THR A 78 -11.05 3.51 12.65
C THR A 78 -10.75 4.17 11.30
N ASP A 79 -9.49 4.49 11.02
CA ASP A 79 -9.00 5.16 9.81
C ASP A 79 -7.74 4.46 9.24
N VAL A 80 -7.78 3.13 9.14
CA VAL A 80 -6.71 2.33 8.52
C VAL A 80 -7.10 1.91 7.11
N TRP A 81 -6.29 2.35 6.15
CA TRP A 81 -6.54 2.16 4.73
C TRP A 81 -5.41 1.42 4.04
N PHE A 82 -5.80 0.66 3.03
CA PHE A 82 -4.90 0.09 2.02
C PHE A 82 -5.36 0.52 0.64
N VAL A 83 -4.40 0.68 -0.27
CA VAL A 83 -4.65 0.96 -1.69
C VAL A 83 -4.04 -0.18 -2.50
N THR A 84 -4.83 -0.81 -3.37
CA THR A 84 -4.38 -1.93 -4.18
C THR A 84 -5.27 -2.12 -5.41
N THR A 85 -5.07 -3.19 -6.17
CA THR A 85 -5.92 -3.59 -7.29
C THR A 85 -7.17 -4.35 -6.82
N SER A 86 -8.20 -4.40 -7.67
CA SER A 86 -9.49 -5.03 -7.33
C SER A 86 -9.38 -6.53 -7.03
N ASP A 87 -8.54 -7.24 -7.77
CA ASP A 87 -8.24 -8.65 -7.55
C ASP A 87 -7.57 -8.89 -6.20
N SER A 88 -6.60 -8.05 -5.83
CA SER A 88 -5.94 -8.16 -4.51
C SER A 88 -6.91 -7.81 -3.38
N ALA A 89 -7.75 -6.77 -3.55
CA ALA A 89 -8.68 -6.31 -2.52
C ALA A 89 -9.84 -7.28 -2.27
N LEU A 90 -10.44 -7.84 -3.32
CA LEU A 90 -11.72 -8.54 -3.23
C LEU A 90 -11.57 -10.06 -3.19
N VAL A 91 -10.49 -10.62 -3.77
CA VAL A 91 -10.27 -12.08 -3.73
C VAL A 91 -9.81 -12.47 -2.32
N PRO A 92 -10.34 -13.57 -1.72
CA PRO A 92 -10.05 -13.95 -0.33
C PRO A 92 -8.57 -14.14 0.00
N PHE A 93 -7.81 -14.67 -0.96
CA PHE A 93 -6.37 -14.91 -0.83
C PHE A 93 -5.53 -13.80 -1.49
N GLY A 94 -6.12 -12.65 -1.80
CA GLY A 94 -5.39 -11.47 -2.25
C GLY A 94 -4.58 -10.83 -1.12
N LEU A 95 -3.36 -10.38 -1.42
CA LEU A 95 -2.41 -9.85 -0.44
C LEU A 95 -2.08 -8.39 -0.73
N PHE A 96 -1.78 -7.62 0.31
CA PHE A 96 -1.38 -6.22 0.17
C PHE A 96 0.12 -6.09 0.42
N LEU A 97 0.82 -5.39 -0.47
CA LEU A 97 2.27 -5.19 -0.43
C LEU A 97 2.66 -3.86 0.20
N ASP A 98 1.80 -2.86 0.08
CA ASP A 98 2.01 -1.55 0.67
C ASP A 98 1.51 -1.54 2.13
N ALA A 99 2.26 -0.85 2.98
CA ALA A 99 1.93 -0.71 4.38
C ALA A 99 0.68 0.15 4.60
N PRO A 100 -0.04 -0.05 5.72
CA PRO A 100 -1.25 0.70 6.03
C PRO A 100 -1.00 2.21 6.12
N MET A 101 -2.00 2.98 5.72
CA MET A 101 -1.97 4.43 5.77
C MET A 101 -3.27 5.01 6.33
N CYS A 102 -3.23 6.27 6.78
CA CYS A 102 -4.45 6.97 7.19
C CYS A 102 -5.26 7.45 5.98
N GLY A 103 -6.53 7.80 6.18
CA GLY A 103 -7.43 8.22 5.10
C GLY A 103 -6.91 9.43 4.32
N GLU A 104 -6.33 10.39 5.03
CA GLU A 104 -5.71 11.57 4.41
C GLU A 104 -4.54 11.18 3.49
N ALA A 105 -3.68 10.26 3.93
CA ALA A 105 -2.57 9.77 3.12
C ALA A 105 -3.04 8.96 1.91
N LYS A 106 -4.13 8.20 2.06
CA LYS A 106 -4.79 7.47 0.98
C LYS A 106 -5.30 8.43 -0.09
N ASP A 107 -6.04 9.46 0.30
CA ASP A 107 -6.58 10.45 -0.63
C ASP A 107 -5.47 11.21 -1.35
N PHE A 108 -4.46 11.65 -0.59
CA PHE A 108 -3.30 12.31 -1.16
C PHE A 108 -2.60 11.43 -2.19
N THR A 109 -2.35 10.17 -1.84
CA THR A 109 -1.65 9.22 -2.71
C THR A 109 -2.41 9.01 -4.01
N LEU A 110 -3.72 8.75 -3.95
CA LEU A 110 -4.54 8.51 -5.13
C LEU A 110 -4.74 9.75 -6.02
N GLN A 111 -4.75 10.94 -5.43
CA GLN A 111 -4.97 12.19 -6.18
C GLN A 111 -3.68 12.81 -6.74
N VAL A 112 -2.53 12.60 -6.09
CA VAL A 112 -1.29 13.29 -6.43
C VAL A 112 -0.27 12.36 -7.07
N CYS A 113 -0.12 11.13 -6.58
CA CYS A 113 0.93 10.23 -7.02
C CYS A 113 0.81 9.93 -8.52
N PRO A 114 1.91 10.07 -9.29
CA PRO A 114 1.87 9.83 -10.73
C PRO A 114 1.64 8.36 -11.09
N TYR A 115 1.95 7.42 -10.20
CA TYR A 115 1.71 5.98 -10.41
C TYR A 115 0.22 5.66 -10.54
N PHE A 116 -0.64 6.33 -9.77
CA PHE A 116 -2.09 6.13 -9.80
C PHE A 116 -2.79 7.03 -10.82
N GLY A 117 -2.20 8.20 -11.13
CA GLY A 117 -2.82 9.21 -11.97
C GLY A 117 -2.51 9.18 -13.46
N ILE A 118 -1.56 8.36 -13.94
CA ILE A 118 -1.09 8.40 -15.32
C ILE A 118 -1.01 7.00 -15.92
N SER A 119 -1.82 6.74 -16.96
CA SER A 119 -1.76 5.51 -17.73
C SER A 119 -0.41 5.38 -18.47
N GLY A 120 0.20 4.19 -18.42
CA GLY A 120 1.48 3.90 -19.09
C GLY A 120 2.73 4.54 -18.45
N TYR A 121 2.69 4.88 -17.16
CA TYR A 121 3.84 5.35 -16.40
C TYR A 121 4.94 4.26 -16.27
N SER A 122 5.88 4.26 -17.22
CA SER A 122 7.09 3.42 -17.24
C SER A 122 8.27 4.13 -16.57
N ARG A 123 8.14 4.50 -15.29
CA ARG A 123 9.13 5.37 -14.62
C ARG A 123 10.05 4.70 -13.62
N ILE A 124 10.34 3.42 -13.78
CA ILE A 124 11.50 2.87 -13.10
C ILE A 124 12.71 3.28 -13.96
N SER A 125 13.45 4.33 -13.58
CA SER A 125 14.74 4.63 -14.23
C SER A 125 15.69 3.46 -14.04
N ASP A 126 16.71 3.27 -14.89
CA ASP A 126 17.66 2.15 -14.72
C ASP A 126 18.27 2.08 -13.32
N ASP A 127 18.53 3.22 -12.68
CA ASP A 127 19.01 3.26 -11.29
C ASP A 127 17.93 2.88 -10.26
N GLN A 128 16.66 3.21 -10.52
CA GLN A 128 15.53 2.76 -9.70
C GLN A 128 15.26 1.27 -9.96
N ALA A 129 15.48 0.79 -11.18
CA ALA A 129 15.32 -0.60 -11.56
C ALA A 129 16.42 -1.42 -10.90
N LYS A 130 17.67 -0.97 -10.99
CA LYS A 130 18.81 -1.55 -10.30
C LYS A 130 18.62 -1.53 -8.78
N ALA A 131 18.15 -0.42 -8.20
CA ALA A 131 17.83 -0.35 -6.77
C ALA A 131 16.67 -1.29 -6.36
N MET A 132 15.70 -1.52 -7.24
CA MET A 132 14.64 -2.53 -7.04
C MET A 132 15.15 -3.96 -7.24
N VAL A 133 16.14 -4.18 -8.12
CA VAL A 133 16.74 -5.47 -8.47
C VAL A 133 17.80 -5.92 -7.46
N SER A 134 18.49 -5.01 -6.77
CA SER A 134 19.52 -5.32 -5.77
C SER A 134 19.02 -6.00 -4.49
N GLY A 135 17.74 -6.40 -4.42
CA GLY A 135 17.20 -7.17 -3.29
C GLY A 135 15.87 -7.90 -3.53
N ARG A 136 15.30 -7.88 -4.75
CA ARG A 136 14.04 -8.57 -5.05
C ARG A 136 14.17 -9.40 -6.33
N ASN A 137 14.78 -10.57 -6.19
CA ASN A 137 14.58 -11.60 -7.21
C ASN A 137 13.16 -12.15 -7.07
N THR A 138 12.47 -12.21 -8.21
CA THR A 138 11.26 -13.00 -8.51
C THR A 138 9.96 -12.62 -7.82
N LEU A 139 9.10 -11.77 -8.43
CA LEU A 139 7.63 -11.94 -8.45
C LEU A 139 6.93 -10.85 -9.29
N ILE A 140 7.41 -10.57 -10.50
CA ILE A 140 6.53 -10.08 -11.58
C ILE A 140 6.95 -10.83 -12.85
N SER A 141 6.54 -12.09 -12.94
CA SER A 141 6.54 -12.80 -14.22
C SER A 141 5.27 -12.38 -14.96
N GLY A 142 5.40 -11.33 -15.77
CA GLY A 142 4.33 -10.86 -16.64
C GLY A 142 4.89 -9.78 -17.56
N ASN A 143 5.04 -10.11 -18.85
CA ASN A 143 5.44 -9.17 -19.90
C ASN A 143 4.36 -8.11 -20.21
N ASP A 144 3.33 -7.99 -19.38
CA ASP A 144 2.25 -7.02 -19.56
C ASP A 144 2.45 -5.85 -18.58
N LYS A 145 3.18 -4.83 -19.04
CA LYS A 145 3.39 -3.57 -18.30
C LYS A 145 2.17 -2.64 -18.41
N SER A 146 0.96 -3.18 -18.58
CA SER A 146 -0.26 -2.39 -18.47
C SER A 146 -0.51 -2.08 -17.01
N LEU A 147 -0.33 -0.81 -16.63
CA LEU A 147 -0.72 -0.35 -15.31
C LEU A 147 -2.22 -0.59 -15.12
N PRO A 148 -2.65 -1.03 -13.93
CA PRO A 148 -4.07 -1.15 -13.62
C PRO A 148 -4.78 0.17 -13.94
N SER A 149 -5.86 0.09 -14.71
CA SER A 149 -6.71 1.26 -15.01
C SER A 149 -7.54 1.69 -13.81
N GLU A 150 -7.62 0.83 -12.79
CA GLU A 150 -8.48 0.97 -11.63
C GLU A 150 -7.78 0.46 -10.37
N PHE A 151 -8.00 1.18 -9.28
CA PHE A 151 -7.51 0.86 -7.95
C PHE A 151 -8.66 0.91 -6.95
N LEU A 152 -8.53 0.12 -5.89
CA LEU A 152 -9.43 0.16 -4.75
C LEU A 152 -8.67 0.73 -3.55
N ALA A 153 -9.33 1.63 -2.82
CA ALA A 153 -8.96 1.94 -1.45
C ALA A 153 -9.95 1.22 -0.52
N VAL A 154 -9.44 0.42 0.41
CA VAL A 154 -10.27 -0.31 1.37
C VAL A 154 -9.94 0.12 2.78
N ARG A 155 -10.98 0.43 3.56
CA ARG A 155 -10.86 0.69 4.99
C ARG A 155 -11.11 -0.60 5.75
N VAL A 156 -10.09 -1.06 6.46
CA VAL A 156 -10.11 -2.35 7.15
C VAL A 156 -10.45 -2.16 8.63
N ASN A 157 -10.93 -3.23 9.27
CA ASN A 157 -11.18 -3.25 10.72
C ASN A 157 -10.15 -4.09 11.49
N GLY A 158 -9.11 -4.54 10.80
CA GLY A 158 -8.05 -5.37 11.34
C GLY A 158 -7.31 -6.07 10.20
N PHE A 159 -6.14 -6.63 10.50
CA PHE A 159 -5.33 -7.39 9.56
C PHE A 159 -4.26 -8.18 10.30
N THR A 160 -3.62 -9.12 9.61
CA THR A 160 -2.37 -9.74 10.06
C THR A 160 -1.23 -9.42 9.11
N VAL A 161 0.01 -9.63 9.55
CA VAL A 161 1.22 -9.38 8.75
C VAL A 161 2.07 -10.64 8.70
N VAL A 162 2.58 -10.95 7.51
CA VAL A 162 3.50 -12.07 7.29
C VAL A 162 4.80 -11.51 6.72
N PRO A 163 5.95 -11.66 7.41
CA PRO A 163 7.23 -11.33 6.83
C PRO A 163 7.59 -12.35 5.75
N THR A 164 8.06 -11.89 4.61
CA THR A 164 8.54 -12.71 3.50
C THR A 164 9.89 -12.23 3.02
N SER A 165 10.54 -13.02 2.16
CA SER A 165 11.82 -12.64 1.58
C SER A 165 11.80 -11.38 0.71
N GLN A 166 10.62 -10.84 0.44
CA GLN A 166 10.42 -9.69 -0.43
C GLN A 166 9.88 -8.47 0.33
N GLY A 167 9.65 -8.59 1.63
CA GLY A 167 9.15 -7.55 2.51
C GLY A 167 8.00 -8.04 3.40
N LEU A 168 7.10 -7.12 3.76
CA LEU A 168 5.93 -7.43 4.57
C LEU A 168 4.72 -7.68 3.66
N HIS A 169 3.99 -8.77 3.90
CA HIS A 169 2.69 -9.00 3.29
C HIS A 169 1.60 -8.71 4.32
N PHE A 170 0.69 -7.80 3.99
CA PHE A 170 -0.44 -7.44 4.82
C PHE A 170 -1.68 -8.20 4.35
N LEU A 171 -2.34 -8.88 5.30
CA LEU A 171 -3.45 -9.77 5.06
C LEU A 171 -4.68 -9.22 5.79
N PRO A 172 -5.52 -8.43 5.12
CA PRO A 172 -6.57 -7.68 5.79
C PRO A 172 -7.76 -8.55 6.16
N ASP A 173 -8.44 -8.17 7.23
CA ASP A 173 -9.82 -8.57 7.46
C ASP A 173 -10.71 -8.06 6.31
N ARG A 174 -11.48 -8.97 5.69
CA ARG A 174 -12.37 -8.64 4.56
C ARG A 174 -13.78 -8.25 5.03
N HIS A 175 -13.92 -7.82 6.28
CA HIS A 175 -15.09 -7.12 6.79
C HIS A 175 -14.91 -5.62 6.63
N TYR A 176 -14.45 -5.17 5.46
CA TYR A 176 -14.17 -3.75 5.20
C TYR A 176 -15.34 -2.86 5.64
N SER A 177 -15.01 -1.73 6.24
CA SER A 177 -16.03 -0.74 6.62
C SER A 177 -16.34 0.23 5.47
N ARG A 178 -15.47 0.29 4.45
CA ARG A 178 -15.64 1.13 3.25
C ARG A 178 -14.76 0.64 2.11
N ILE A 179 -15.26 0.72 0.88
CA ILE A 179 -14.51 0.49 -0.37
C ILE A 179 -14.67 1.72 -1.26
N GLU A 180 -13.58 2.24 -1.80
CA GLU A 180 -13.58 3.31 -2.79
C GLU A 180 -12.95 2.81 -4.09
N TRP A 181 -13.61 3.07 -5.21
CA TRP A 181 -13.15 2.71 -6.55
C TRP A 181 -12.58 3.94 -7.23
N TRP A 182 -11.33 3.83 -7.66
CA TRP A 182 -10.55 4.92 -8.20
C TRP A 182 -10.11 4.61 -9.63
N VAL A 183 -10.38 5.55 -10.53
CA VAL A 183 -9.91 5.50 -11.93
C VAL A 183 -9.11 6.76 -12.18
N GLY A 184 -7.81 6.60 -12.42
CA GLY A 184 -6.88 7.72 -12.40
C GLY A 184 -6.88 8.41 -11.04
N ARG A 185 -7.08 9.74 -11.03
CA ARG A 185 -7.11 10.58 -9.82
C ARG A 185 -8.52 10.82 -9.26
N THR A 186 -9.51 10.04 -9.69
CA THR A 186 -10.92 10.31 -9.36
C THR A 186 -11.57 9.11 -8.70
N CYS A 187 -12.12 9.31 -7.51
CA CYS A 187 -13.03 8.36 -6.89
C CYS A 187 -14.34 8.32 -7.69
N LYS A 188 -14.63 7.18 -8.32
CA LYS A 188 -15.82 6.96 -9.15
C LYS A 188 -16.99 6.39 -8.36
N ARG A 189 -16.71 5.58 -7.34
CA ARG A 189 -17.73 4.89 -6.56
C ARG A 189 -17.24 4.67 -5.14
N VAL A 190 -18.12 4.93 -4.17
CA VAL A 190 -17.92 4.60 -2.77
C VAL A 190 -18.97 3.57 -2.38
N VAL A 191 -18.56 2.53 -1.66
CA VAL A 191 -19.41 1.46 -1.14
C VAL A 191 -19.20 1.38 0.36
N GLU A 192 -20.28 1.46 1.12
CA GLU A 192 -20.30 1.41 2.58
C GLU A 192 -21.45 0.50 3.04
N GLY A 193 -21.50 0.16 4.33
CA GLY A 193 -22.62 -0.57 4.89
C GLY A 193 -22.79 -1.99 4.32
N PRO A 194 -24.04 -2.50 4.24
CA PRO A 194 -24.33 -3.86 3.76
C PRO A 194 -23.81 -4.15 2.33
N GLU A 195 -23.73 -3.13 1.47
CA GLU A 195 -23.30 -3.25 0.08
C GLU A 195 -21.84 -3.70 -0.04
N VAL A 196 -21.00 -3.44 0.97
CA VAL A 196 -19.63 -3.94 1.01
C VAL A 196 -19.59 -5.46 0.94
N ARG A 197 -20.53 -6.15 1.61
CA ARG A 197 -20.61 -7.63 1.58
C ARG A 197 -20.94 -8.15 0.20
N VAL A 198 -21.74 -7.41 -0.56
CA VAL A 198 -22.09 -7.78 -1.93
C VAL A 198 -20.84 -7.72 -2.82
N GLU A 199 -19.98 -6.71 -2.66
CA GLU A 199 -18.72 -6.61 -3.41
C GLU A 199 -17.72 -7.72 -3.00
N ILE A 200 -17.60 -8.02 -1.71
CA ILE A 200 -16.78 -9.15 -1.23
C ILE A 200 -17.30 -10.48 -1.76
N ALA A 201 -18.62 -10.69 -1.79
CA ALA A 201 -19.22 -11.91 -2.33
C ALA A 201 -18.90 -12.11 -3.82
N LYS A 202 -18.84 -11.03 -4.61
CA LYS A 202 -18.37 -11.11 -6.02
C LYS A 202 -16.90 -11.54 -6.08
N GLY A 203 -16.05 -10.97 -5.23
CA GLY A 203 -14.63 -11.36 -5.12
C GLY A 203 -14.43 -12.81 -4.67
N ILE A 204 -15.29 -13.32 -3.80
CA ILE A 204 -15.33 -14.73 -3.40
C ILE A 204 -15.63 -15.63 -4.60
N GLN A 205 -16.62 -15.29 -5.44
CA GLN A 205 -16.93 -16.06 -6.64
C GLN A 205 -15.75 -16.10 -7.62
N ASP A 206 -15.09 -14.97 -7.83
CA ASP A 206 -13.85 -14.92 -8.62
C ASP A 206 -12.74 -15.79 -8.01
N GLY A 207 -12.54 -15.70 -6.69
CA GLY A 207 -11.58 -16.55 -5.97
C GLY A 207 -11.86 -18.05 -6.12
N LEU A 208 -13.13 -18.46 -6.06
CA LEU A 208 -13.56 -19.85 -6.26
C LEU A 208 -13.29 -20.34 -7.69
N SER A 209 -13.41 -19.47 -8.69
CA SER A 209 -13.09 -19.81 -10.08
C SER A 209 -11.59 -20.06 -10.31
N LYS A 210 -10.74 -19.44 -9.48
CA LYS A 210 -9.27 -19.56 -9.55
C LYS A 210 -8.73 -20.71 -8.70
N LEU A 211 -9.30 -20.92 -7.51
CA LEU A 211 -8.84 -21.90 -6.55
C LEU A 211 -10.03 -22.42 -5.72
N ALA A 212 -10.16 -23.74 -5.56
CA ALA A 212 -11.23 -24.31 -4.75
C ALA A 212 -11.08 -23.95 -3.26
N ALA A 213 -12.19 -23.72 -2.56
CA ALA A 213 -12.19 -23.28 -1.15
C ALA A 213 -11.39 -24.19 -0.20
N GLY A 214 -11.36 -25.50 -0.46
CA GLY A 214 -10.58 -26.47 0.31
C GLY A 214 -9.07 -26.23 0.23
N GLN A 215 -8.59 -25.58 -0.83
CA GLN A 215 -7.19 -25.27 -1.08
C GLN A 215 -6.79 -23.86 -0.62
N TRP A 216 -7.74 -23.06 -0.12
CA TRP A 216 -7.43 -21.72 0.35
C TRP A 216 -6.58 -21.78 1.62
N PRO A 217 -5.56 -20.89 1.72
CA PRO A 217 -4.76 -20.80 2.92
C PRO A 217 -5.61 -20.41 4.12
N GLN A 218 -5.21 -20.83 5.32
CA GLN A 218 -5.99 -20.61 6.54
C GLN A 218 -6.33 -19.13 6.78
N TRP A 219 -5.37 -18.23 6.53
CA TRP A 219 -5.58 -16.79 6.70
C TRP A 219 -6.69 -16.23 5.80
N ALA A 220 -6.89 -16.79 4.60
CA ALA A 220 -7.95 -16.33 3.70
C ALA A 220 -9.32 -16.66 4.30
N LYS A 221 -9.44 -17.81 4.96
CA LYS A 221 -10.65 -18.21 5.72
C LYS A 221 -10.87 -17.28 6.92
N GLN A 222 -9.82 -17.00 7.68
CA GLN A 222 -9.84 -16.07 8.82
C GLN A 222 -10.22 -14.63 8.42
N SER A 223 -9.84 -14.19 7.22
CA SER A 223 -10.24 -12.87 6.72
C SER A 223 -11.74 -12.77 6.43
N LEU A 224 -12.40 -13.91 6.15
CA LEU A 224 -13.81 -13.98 5.75
C LEU A 224 -14.75 -14.38 6.88
N ASP A 225 -14.26 -15.05 7.93
CA ASP A 225 -15.05 -15.43 9.10
C ASP A 225 -15.07 -14.36 10.20
N GLY A 226 -14.27 -13.29 10.03
CA GLY A 226 -14.19 -12.15 10.94
C GLY A 226 -13.18 -12.34 12.07
N SER A 227 -12.43 -13.43 12.08
CA SER A 227 -11.38 -13.68 13.09
C SER A 227 -10.28 -12.63 13.11
N LEU A 228 -10.14 -11.85 12.03
CA LEU A 228 -9.16 -10.77 11.93
C LEU A 228 -9.72 -9.38 12.31
N ILE A 229 -11.01 -9.27 12.67
CA ILE A 229 -11.57 -8.01 13.18
C ILE A 229 -10.87 -7.64 14.48
N ASP A 230 -10.51 -6.36 14.62
CA ASP A 230 -9.75 -5.78 15.73
C ASP A 230 -8.37 -6.43 15.97
N CYS A 231 -7.91 -7.27 15.05
CA CYS A 231 -6.55 -7.77 15.06
C CYS A 231 -5.64 -6.70 14.47
N TRP A 232 -4.79 -6.14 15.32
CA TRP A 232 -3.82 -5.12 14.94
C TRP A 232 -2.41 -5.61 15.30
N PRO A 233 -1.55 -5.95 14.33
CA PRO A 233 -0.33 -6.69 14.68
C PRO A 233 0.73 -5.82 15.36
N TRP A 234 0.56 -4.50 15.38
CA TRP A 234 1.36 -3.60 16.22
C TRP A 234 0.99 -3.68 17.72
N GLU A 235 -0.10 -4.36 18.08
CA GLU A 235 -0.50 -4.62 19.47
C GLU A 235 0.04 -5.97 19.97
N GLU A 236 0.59 -6.80 19.08
CA GLU A 236 1.20 -8.08 19.44
C GLU A 236 2.56 -7.89 20.13
N PRO A 237 2.75 -8.43 21.35
CA PRO A 237 4.03 -8.40 22.03
C PRO A 237 5.13 -9.05 21.17
N ARG A 238 6.28 -8.37 21.03
CA ARG A 238 7.43 -8.83 20.24
C ARG A 238 7.22 -8.95 18.71
N ALA A 239 6.14 -8.38 18.17
CA ALA A 239 5.98 -8.28 16.72
C ALA A 239 7.18 -7.59 16.06
N ALA A 240 7.66 -6.48 16.66
CA ALA A 240 8.85 -5.76 16.20
C ALA A 240 10.10 -6.63 16.14
N GLU A 241 10.43 -7.33 17.23
CA GLU A 241 11.60 -8.21 17.30
C GLU A 241 11.56 -9.29 16.23
N THR A 242 10.39 -9.92 16.04
CA THR A 242 10.19 -10.97 15.04
C THR A 242 10.36 -10.44 13.61
N LEU A 243 9.79 -9.27 13.33
CA LEU A 243 9.87 -8.65 12.00
C LEU A 243 11.28 -8.15 11.70
N PHE A 244 11.97 -7.53 12.66
CA PHE A 244 13.36 -7.10 12.47
C PHE A 244 14.32 -8.28 12.33
N HIS A 245 14.12 -9.36 13.09
CA HIS A 245 14.94 -10.57 12.92
C HIS A 245 14.81 -11.13 11.51
N LYS A 246 13.57 -11.25 11.00
CA LYS A 246 13.34 -11.67 9.61
C LYS A 246 13.97 -10.70 8.63
N ALA A 247 13.84 -9.40 8.83
CA ALA A 247 14.44 -8.41 7.92
C ALA A 247 15.98 -8.53 7.85
N LYS A 248 16.64 -8.82 8.97
CA LYS A 248 18.10 -9.08 9.01
C LYS A 248 18.51 -10.34 8.25
N GLU A 249 17.80 -11.45 8.49
CA GLU A 249 18.00 -12.71 7.74
C GLU A 249 17.94 -12.49 6.22
N LEU A 250 17.08 -11.59 5.77
CA LEU A 250 16.89 -11.29 4.35
C LEU A 250 17.95 -10.37 3.76
N ASN A 251 18.52 -9.49 4.57
CA ASN A 251 19.61 -8.61 4.16
C ASN A 251 21.00 -9.30 4.24
N GLY A 252 21.05 -10.53 4.74
CA GLY A 252 22.30 -11.28 4.92
C GLY A 252 23.18 -10.74 6.06
N GLU A 253 22.56 -10.08 7.05
CA GLU A 253 23.18 -9.59 8.30
C GLU A 253 22.84 -10.52 9.47
#